data_AF-A0A2N2LTC1-F1
#
_entry.id   AF-A0A2N2LTC1-F1
#
_cell.length_a   1.000
_cell.length_b   1.000
_cell.length_c   1.000
_cell.angle_alpha   90.00
_cell.angle_beta   90.00
_cell.angle_gamma   90.00
#
_symmetry.space_group_name_H-M   'P 1'
#
loop_
_entity.id
_entity.type
_entity.pdbx_description
1 polymer ?
#
loop_
_entity_poly.entity_id
_entity_poly.type
_entity_poly.pdbx_seq_one_letter_code
_entity_poly.pdbx_strand_id
1 'polypeptide(L)'
;MSQEIIAHLANRIVTEILKQPKKTIAPTDKLISSGLIDSFSLVDLSLMVEDDYGVHIDDTELNADTFDTLEQLASLIEARQ
;
A
#
# COMPACT_ATOMS: atom_id res chain seq x y z
N MET A 1 -4.76 13.50 8.35
CA MET A 1 -5.11 12.11 8.70
C MET A 1 -4.96 11.21 7.48
N SER A 2 -5.98 10.93 6.66
CA SER A 2 -5.83 9.98 5.53
C SER A 2 -4.76 10.37 4.50
N GLN A 3 -4.63 11.66 4.17
CA GLN A 3 -3.61 12.13 3.22
C GLN A 3 -2.15 11.92 3.69
N GLU A 4 -1.90 11.95 4.99
CA GLU A 4 -0.55 11.75 5.54
C GLU A 4 -0.16 10.27 5.47
N ILE A 5 -1.09 9.37 5.80
CA ILE A 5 -0.91 7.92 5.68
C ILE A 5 -0.65 7.55 4.22
N ILE A 6 -1.42 8.10 3.29
CA ILE A 6 -1.22 7.87 1.86
C ILE A 6 0.15 8.37 1.41
N ALA A 7 0.58 9.57 1.81
CA ALA A 7 1.89 10.11 1.45
C ALA A 7 3.05 9.26 2.03
N HIS A 8 2.87 8.76 3.26
CA HIS A 8 3.82 7.87 3.92
C HIS A 8 3.92 6.52 3.20
N LEU A 9 2.79 5.85 3.00
CA LEU A 9 2.68 4.60 2.24
C LEU A 9 3.26 4.75 0.84
N ALA A 10 2.90 5.81 0.11
CA ALA A 10 3.44 6.08 -1.22
C ALA A 10 4.97 6.09 -1.21
N ASN A 11 5.59 6.84 -0.28
CA ASN A 11 7.04 6.92 -0.15
C ASN A 11 7.67 5.57 0.20
N ARG A 12 7.09 4.87 1.16
CA ARG A 12 7.58 3.56 1.60
C ARG A 12 7.48 2.53 0.48
N ILE A 13 6.34 2.46 -0.21
CA ILE A 13 6.12 1.56 -1.36
C ILE A 13 7.10 1.87 -2.48
N VAL A 14 7.31 3.14 -2.86
CA VAL A 14 8.25 3.44 -3.95
C VAL A 14 9.70 3.13 -3.57
N THR A 15 10.06 3.26 -2.30
CA THR A 15 11.44 3.08 -1.83
C THR A 15 11.76 1.62 -1.56
N GLU A 16 10.90 0.93 -0.81
CA GLU A 16 11.14 -0.43 -0.34
C GLU A 16 10.71 -1.47 -1.36
N ILE A 17 9.52 -1.26 -1.94
CA ILE A 17 8.86 -2.27 -2.78
C ILE A 17 9.26 -2.09 -4.24
N LEU A 18 9.00 -0.90 -4.81
CA LEU A 18 9.33 -0.61 -6.21
C LEU A 18 10.81 -0.33 -6.43
N LYS A 19 11.57 -0.03 -5.37
CA LYS A 19 12.98 0.42 -5.43
C LYS A 19 13.19 1.58 -6.43
N GLN A 20 12.17 2.42 -6.57
CA GLN A 20 12.09 3.56 -7.48
C GLN A 20 11.70 4.84 -6.72
N PRO A 21 12.61 5.41 -5.90
CA PRO A 21 12.31 6.60 -5.09
C PRO A 21 12.00 7.87 -5.91
N LYS A 22 12.25 7.86 -7.23
CA LYS A 22 11.91 8.96 -8.14
C LYS A 22 10.49 8.87 -8.71
N LYS A 23 9.76 7.79 -8.43
CA LYS A 23 8.42 7.59 -8.96
C LYS A 23 7.42 8.25 -8.01
N THR A 24 6.50 9.02 -8.59
CA THR A 24 5.37 9.58 -7.86
C THR A 24 4.14 8.76 -8.18
N ILE A 25 3.49 8.23 -7.15
CA ILE A 25 2.20 7.53 -7.25
C ILE A 25 1.13 8.41 -6.62
N ALA A 26 0.00 8.52 -7.30
CA ALA A 26 -1.15 9.26 -6.78
C ALA A 26 -2.00 8.37 -5.86
N PRO A 27 -2.73 8.96 -4.89
CA PRO A 27 -3.67 8.26 -4.02
C PRO A 27 -4.68 7.38 -4.77
N THR A 28 -5.14 7.87 -5.92
CA THR A 28 -6.12 7.24 -6.80
C THR A 28 -5.49 6.34 -7.86
N ASP A 29 -4.16 6.27 -7.92
CA ASP A 29 -3.45 5.50 -8.93
C ASP A 29 -3.57 4.01 -8.62
N LYS A 30 -3.82 3.23 -9.67
CA LYS A 30 -3.94 1.77 -9.55
C LYS A 30 -2.55 1.19 -9.31
N LEU A 31 -2.30 0.60 -8.16
CA LEU A 31 -1.02 -0.03 -7.83
C LEU A 31 -0.94 -1.43 -8.44
N ILE A 32 -1.97 -2.24 -8.23
CA ILE A 32 -1.94 -3.66 -8.60
C ILE A 32 -2.44 -3.83 -10.03
N SER A 33 -3.59 -3.25 -10.37
CA SER A 33 -4.14 -3.35 -11.74
C SER A 33 -3.28 -2.66 -12.80
N SER A 34 -2.46 -1.67 -12.42
CA SER A 34 -1.49 -1.04 -13.34
C SER A 34 -0.23 -1.90 -13.53
N GLY A 35 -0.04 -2.93 -12.71
CA GLY A 35 1.17 -3.75 -12.67
C GLY A 35 2.35 -3.04 -12.03
N LEU A 36 2.12 -2.04 -11.16
CA LEU A 36 3.18 -1.44 -10.37
C LEU A 36 3.62 -2.40 -9.26
N ILE A 37 2.66 -2.95 -8.54
CA ILE A 37 2.89 -3.92 -7.47
C ILE A 37 2.55 -5.32 -7.97
N ASP A 38 3.50 -6.24 -7.77
CA ASP A 38 3.33 -7.66 -8.07
C ASP A 38 2.79 -8.41 -6.84
N SER A 39 2.25 -9.62 -7.01
CA SER A 39 1.67 -10.39 -5.89
C SER A 39 2.69 -10.62 -4.77
N PHE A 40 3.97 -10.75 -5.10
CA PHE A 40 5.02 -10.91 -4.09
C PHE A 40 5.22 -9.65 -3.25
N SER A 41 5.15 -8.48 -3.90
CA SER A 41 5.30 -7.19 -3.26
C SER A 41 4.14 -6.85 -2.31
N LEU A 42 3.01 -7.52 -2.44
CA LEU A 42 1.88 -7.37 -1.51
C LEU A 42 2.21 -7.93 -0.12
N VAL A 43 2.96 -9.03 -0.06
CA VAL A 43 3.46 -9.62 1.19
C VAL A 43 4.39 -8.63 1.92
N ASP A 44 5.32 -8.01 1.20
CA ASP A 44 6.20 -6.98 1.78
C ASP A 44 5.39 -5.76 2.26
N LEU A 45 4.29 -5.44 1.58
CA LEU A 45 3.41 -4.33 1.94
C LEU A 45 2.62 -4.63 3.21
N SER A 46 2.04 -5.83 3.40
CA SER A 46 1.37 -6.17 4.67
C SER A 46 2.35 -6.16 5.84
N LEU A 47 3.55 -6.74 5.67
CA LEU A 47 4.59 -6.70 6.69
C LEU A 47 4.97 -5.27 7.05
N MET A 48 5.14 -4.40 6.06
CA MET A 48 5.40 -2.98 6.30
C MET A 48 4.27 -2.33 7.09
N VAL A 49 3.02 -2.56 6.70
CA VAL A 49 1.85 -1.94 7.35
C VAL A 49 1.70 -2.45 8.79
N GLU A 50 1.94 -3.74 9.02
CA GLU A 50 1.94 -4.33 10.35
C GLU A 50 3.05 -3.74 11.23
N ASP A 51 4.26 -3.55 10.70
CA ASP A 51 5.38 -2.97 11.45
C ASP A 51 5.16 -1.47 11.77
N ASP A 52 4.66 -0.71 10.80
CA ASP A 52 4.51 0.76 10.90
C ASP A 52 3.25 1.18 11.68
N TYR A 53 2.13 0.47 11.47
CA TYR A 53 0.81 0.80 12.04
C TYR A 53 0.27 -0.23 13.02
N GLY A 54 0.88 -1.42 13.14
CA GLY A 54 0.36 -2.51 13.99
C GLY A 54 -0.88 -3.20 13.42
N VAL A 55 -1.17 -3.00 12.14
CA VAL A 55 -2.36 -3.56 11.46
C VAL A 55 -1.98 -4.81 10.67
N HIS A 56 -2.56 -5.95 11.03
CA HIS A 56 -2.43 -7.18 10.25
C HIS A 56 -3.36 -7.14 9.02
N ILE A 57 -2.81 -7.36 7.84
CA ILE A 57 -3.56 -7.54 6.60
C ILE A 57 -3.19 -8.90 6.00
N ASP A 58 -4.18 -9.77 5.88
CA ASP A 58 -4.01 -11.08 5.28
C ASP A 58 -3.70 -10.99 3.78
N ASP A 59 -2.86 -11.89 3.29
CA ASP A 59 -2.48 -11.96 1.87
C ASP A 59 -3.70 -12.16 0.95
N THR A 60 -4.75 -12.82 1.43
CA THR A 60 -6.01 -13.01 0.70
C THR A 60 -6.85 -11.74 0.61
N GLU A 61 -6.64 -10.79 1.52
CA GLU A 61 -7.21 -9.44 1.42
C GLU A 61 -6.33 -8.56 0.55
N LEU A 62 -5.04 -8.89 0.40
CA LEU A 62 -4.13 -8.10 -0.38
C LEU A 62 -4.21 -8.41 -1.88
N ASN A 63 -5.25 -7.92 -2.55
CA ASN A 63 -5.42 -8.10 -3.98
C ASN A 63 -6.05 -6.87 -4.64
N ALA A 64 -5.89 -6.75 -5.97
CA ALA A 64 -6.48 -5.68 -6.79
C ALA A 64 -8.01 -5.57 -6.64
N ASP A 65 -8.66 -6.66 -6.25
CA ASP A 65 -10.11 -6.72 -6.02
C ASP A 65 -10.52 -6.07 -4.68
N THR A 66 -9.66 -6.18 -3.66
CA THR A 66 -9.92 -5.63 -2.31
C THR A 66 -9.39 -4.20 -2.18
N PHE A 67 -8.18 -3.95 -2.68
CA PHE A 67 -7.57 -2.63 -2.68
C PHE A 67 -6.73 -2.49 -3.95
N ASP A 68 -7.06 -1.51 -4.77
CA ASP A 68 -6.31 -1.23 -6.00
C ASP A 68 -5.48 0.05 -5.87
N THR A 69 -5.74 0.87 -4.84
CA THR A 69 -5.19 2.22 -4.70
C THR A 69 -4.68 2.49 -3.28
N LEU A 70 -3.78 3.46 -3.14
CA LEU A 70 -3.27 3.89 -1.83
C LEU A 70 -4.39 4.40 -0.91
N GLU A 71 -5.41 5.07 -1.46
CA GLU A 71 -6.56 5.52 -0.68
C GLU A 71 -7.32 4.36 -0.03
N GLN A 72 -7.53 3.27 -0.76
CA GLN A 72 -8.21 2.10 -0.23
C GLN A 72 -7.36 1.45 0.87
N LEU A 73 -6.06 1.33 0.64
CA LEU A 73 -5.13 0.81 1.64
C LEU A 73 -5.11 1.66 2.91
N ALA A 74 -4.97 2.98 2.78
CA ALA A 74 -4.97 3.90 3.91
C ALA A 74 -6.30 3.84 4.68
N SER A 75 -7.43 3.77 3.97
CA SER A 75 -8.75 3.63 4.60
C SER A 75 -8.89 2.30 5.35
N LEU A 76 -8.32 1.22 4.81
CA LEU A 76 -8.28 -0.10 5.47
C LEU A 76 -7.48 -0.05 6.77
N ILE A 77 -6.32 0.61 6.75
CA ILE A 77 -5.47 0.80 7.93
C ILE A 77 -6.19 1.66 8.96
N GLU A 78 -6.76 2.81 8.56
CA GLU A 78 -7.51 3.67 9.47
C GLU A 78 -8.74 2.98 10.07
N ALA A 79 -9.36 2.05 9.36
CA ALA A 79 -10.50 1.29 9.87
C ALA A 79 -10.12 0.19 10.87
N ARG A 80 -8.85 -0.24 10.90
CA ARG A 80 -8.34 -1.30 11.77
C ARG A 80 -7.43 -0.82 12.90
N GLN A 81 -6.98 0.43 12.85
CA GLN A 81 -6.27 1.13 13.92
C GLN A 81 -7.24 1.61 15.01
#